data_AF-A0A0F0CQM9-F1
#
_entry.id   AF-A0A0F0CQM9-F1
#
_cell.length_a   1.000
_cell.length_b   1.000
_cell.length_c   1.000
_cell.angle_alpha   90.00
_cell.angle_beta   90.00
_cell.angle_gamma   90.00
#
_symmetry.space_group_name_H-M   'P 1'
#
loop_
_entity.id
_entity.type
_entity.pdbx_description
1 polymer ?
#
loop_
_entity_poly.entity_id
_entity_poly.type
_entity_poly.pdbx_seq_one_letter_code
_entity_poly.pdbx_strand_id
1 'polypeptide(L)'
;METRKEMFLVRLGKFVWVKVVAVIVAGLFLYQDIVWAGGEEVLSKAFSPQAAGLGAPLAQVERANRNIDIPYNMATKGEVFSGKDDRMIFHIQDAHASLSAQYSIVELLDNLSQNYNLDLIALEGASGYIDTSILKTFPDEKIKKGTAEYLMKEGRLGATEFFSVTREKNIPLYGIENNELYQKNVQDFCVVVETRAKKLEMIDKLLGQLKSLEEKIYSEELAGFNKTAWDHKEKKITFSKYWENVHSFISKYNVDITKYIEVTRLIGLIEDEKRIDFNKANTERQELVAVLNAKMNKTDLEELVKKSVEFKEEKISASGFHLYLAILAHLPLFETQVGYFTGF
;
A
#
# COMPACT_ATOMS: atom_id res chain seq x y z
N MET A 1 36.10 50.57 -30.45
CA MET A 1 35.14 49.66 -31.11
C MET A 1 35.29 48.20 -30.65
N GLU A 2 36.32 47.86 -29.87
CA GLU A 2 36.59 46.49 -29.37
C GLU A 2 35.74 46.05 -28.17
N THR A 3 35.27 46.96 -27.32
CA THR A 3 34.56 46.64 -26.07
C THR A 3 33.14 46.08 -26.27
N ARG A 4 32.47 46.35 -27.41
CA ARG A 4 31.14 45.80 -27.71
C ARG A 4 31.18 44.36 -28.23
N LYS A 5 32.24 43.97 -28.95
CA LYS A 5 32.38 42.60 -29.48
C LYS A 5 32.71 41.61 -28.37
N GLU A 6 33.60 41.96 -27.44
CA GLU A 6 33.91 41.09 -26.30
C GLU A 6 32.71 40.87 -25.37
N MET A 7 31.95 41.92 -25.08
CA MET A 7 30.76 41.81 -24.22
C MET A 7 29.65 40.97 -24.88
N PHE A 8 29.55 41.00 -26.21
CA PHE A 8 28.62 40.16 -26.99
C PHE A 8 29.08 38.69 -27.02
N LEU A 9 30.38 38.43 -27.20
CA LEU A 9 30.96 37.08 -27.19
C LEU A 9 30.87 36.42 -25.81
N VAL A 10 31.05 37.18 -24.72
CA VAL A 10 30.88 36.68 -23.35
C VAL A 10 29.40 36.36 -23.04
N ARG A 11 28.45 37.18 -23.54
CA ARG A 11 27.02 36.87 -23.43
C ARG A 11 26.62 35.65 -24.27
N LEU A 12 27.12 35.52 -25.50
CA LEU A 12 26.87 34.33 -26.33
C LEU A 12 27.45 33.07 -25.67
N GLY A 13 28.68 33.14 -25.16
CA GLY A 13 29.34 32.05 -24.47
C GLY A 13 28.56 31.57 -23.25
N LYS A 14 28.05 32.49 -22.41
CA LYS A 14 27.19 32.16 -21.27
C LYS A 14 25.87 31.51 -21.69
N PHE A 15 25.22 31.99 -22.75
CA PHE A 15 23.97 31.40 -23.25
C PHE A 15 24.17 29.99 -23.84
N VAL A 16 25.28 29.78 -24.55
CA VAL A 16 25.63 28.45 -25.07
C VAL A 16 25.95 27.50 -23.92
N TRP A 17 26.67 27.97 -22.90
CA TRP A 17 27.00 27.14 -21.73
C TRP A 17 25.76 26.74 -20.92
N VAL A 18 24.82 27.67 -20.70
CA VAL A 18 23.54 27.37 -20.05
C VAL A 18 22.72 26.35 -20.85
N LYS A 19 22.70 26.45 -22.18
CA LYS A 19 22.02 25.47 -23.04
C LYS A 19 22.67 24.09 -22.97
N VAL A 20 24.01 24.02 -22.95
CA VAL A 20 24.74 22.74 -22.82
C VAL A 20 24.45 22.10 -21.47
N VAL A 21 24.49 22.87 -20.37
CA VAL A 21 24.14 22.35 -19.04
C VAL A 21 22.69 21.90 -18.98
N ALA A 22 21.75 22.68 -19.56
CA ALA A 22 20.34 22.29 -19.59
C ALA A 22 20.11 20.99 -20.37
N VAL A 23 20.81 20.76 -21.49
CA VAL A 23 20.73 19.51 -22.26
C VAL A 23 21.34 18.34 -21.47
N ILE A 24 22.45 18.55 -20.77
CA ILE A 24 23.06 17.52 -19.92
C ILE A 24 22.14 17.18 -18.75
N VAL A 25 21.58 18.17 -18.07
CA VAL A 25 20.65 17.96 -16.95
C VAL A 25 19.38 17.27 -17.46
N ALA A 26 18.80 17.70 -18.58
CA ALA A 26 17.65 17.03 -19.19
C ALA A 26 17.98 15.59 -19.58
N GLY A 27 19.17 15.32 -20.13
CA GLY A 27 19.64 13.98 -20.44
C GLY A 27 19.84 13.11 -19.20
N LEU A 28 20.34 13.67 -18.11
CA LEU A 28 20.49 12.99 -16.82
C LEU A 28 19.14 12.70 -16.17
N PHE A 29 18.18 13.64 -16.25
CA PHE A 29 16.81 13.43 -15.78
C PHE A 29 16.08 12.39 -16.63
N LEU A 30 16.23 12.42 -17.96
CA LEU A 30 15.67 11.38 -18.84
C LEU A 30 16.32 10.02 -18.59
N TYR A 31 17.64 9.98 -18.35
CA TYR A 31 18.34 8.74 -18.00
C TYR A 31 17.91 8.23 -16.63
N GLN A 32 17.76 9.11 -15.63
CA GLN A 32 17.22 8.75 -14.33
C GLN A 32 15.77 8.28 -14.46
N ASP A 33 14.91 8.96 -15.22
CA ASP A 33 13.54 8.54 -15.44
C ASP A 33 13.47 7.22 -16.22
N ILE A 34 14.40 6.91 -17.13
CA ILE A 34 14.39 5.64 -17.88
C ILE A 34 15.01 4.49 -17.07
N VAL A 35 16.10 4.73 -16.34
CA VAL A 35 16.84 3.71 -15.57
C VAL A 35 16.22 3.48 -14.19
N TRP A 36 15.58 4.51 -13.64
CA TRP A 36 14.83 4.50 -12.39
C TRP A 36 13.31 4.67 -12.61
N ALA A 37 12.78 4.44 -13.82
CA ALA A 37 11.37 4.04 -14.02
C ALA A 37 11.09 2.64 -13.45
N GLY A 38 11.59 2.36 -12.26
CA GLY A 38 10.91 1.52 -11.28
C GLY A 38 9.95 2.41 -10.52
N GLY A 39 8.98 3.02 -11.21
CA GLY A 39 7.77 3.48 -10.55
C GLY A 39 7.18 2.24 -9.87
N GLU A 40 7.00 2.32 -8.55
CA GLU A 40 6.45 1.23 -7.76
C GLU A 40 5.22 0.63 -8.45
N GLU A 41 5.41 -0.58 -8.95
CA GLU A 41 4.44 -1.46 -9.60
C GLU A 41 3.42 -2.01 -8.58
N VAL A 42 3.06 -1.21 -7.56
CA VAL A 42 2.24 -1.66 -6.41
C VAL A 42 0.76 -1.72 -6.78
N LEU A 43 0.31 -1.01 -7.83
CA LEU A 43 -1.10 -0.99 -8.24
C LEU A 43 -1.42 -1.84 -9.49
N SER A 44 -0.47 -2.10 -10.39
CA SER A 44 -0.73 -2.93 -11.58
C SER A 44 -0.54 -4.43 -11.34
N LYS A 45 0.29 -4.82 -10.36
CA LYS A 45 0.41 -6.24 -9.94
C LYS A 45 -0.80 -6.74 -9.15
N ALA A 46 -1.57 -5.84 -8.54
CA ALA A 46 -2.83 -6.17 -7.88
C ALA A 46 -3.93 -6.66 -8.86
N PHE A 47 -3.77 -6.44 -10.17
CA PHE A 47 -4.74 -6.84 -11.20
C PHE A 47 -4.09 -7.41 -12.47
N SER A 48 -3.11 -8.31 -12.33
CA SER A 48 -2.72 -9.18 -13.45
C SER A 48 -3.56 -10.47 -13.45
N PRO A 49 -4.00 -10.99 -14.60
CA PRO A 49 -4.62 -12.33 -14.68
C PRO A 49 -3.68 -13.45 -14.20
N GLN A 50 -2.37 -13.22 -14.16
CA GLN A 50 -1.42 -14.10 -13.48
C GLN A 50 -1.53 -14.07 -11.95
N ALA A 51 -1.89 -12.94 -11.33
CA ALA A 51 -2.22 -12.85 -9.89
C ALA A 51 -3.55 -13.55 -9.56
N ALA A 52 -4.41 -13.80 -10.56
CA ALA A 52 -5.62 -14.60 -10.47
C ALA A 52 -5.42 -16.10 -10.79
N GLY A 53 -4.17 -16.57 -10.93
CA GLY A 53 -3.89 -18.01 -11.05
C GLY A 53 -4.29 -18.68 -12.37
N LEU A 54 -4.59 -17.92 -13.43
CA LEU A 54 -4.96 -18.48 -14.74
C LEU A 54 -3.77 -18.43 -15.70
N GLY A 55 -2.84 -19.38 -15.56
CA GLY A 55 -1.73 -19.55 -16.51
C GLY A 55 -0.57 -20.44 -16.09
N ALA A 56 -0.53 -20.96 -14.85
CA ALA A 56 0.50 -21.91 -14.44
C ALA A 56 0.10 -23.34 -14.87
N PRO A 57 1.05 -24.19 -15.32
CA PRO A 57 0.80 -25.61 -15.55
C PRO A 57 0.18 -26.23 -14.30
N LEU A 58 -0.89 -27.02 -14.43
CA LEU A 58 -1.68 -27.62 -13.34
C LEU A 58 -0.83 -28.25 -12.21
N ALA A 59 0.35 -28.79 -12.53
CA ALA A 59 1.28 -29.36 -11.55
C ALA A 59 1.93 -28.34 -10.58
N GLN A 60 1.99 -27.04 -10.93
CA GLN A 60 2.42 -25.97 -10.02
C GLN A 60 1.27 -25.46 -9.15
N VAL A 61 0.04 -25.47 -9.68
CA VAL A 61 -1.17 -25.05 -8.94
C VAL A 61 -1.49 -26.04 -7.83
N GLU A 62 -1.32 -27.35 -8.07
CA GLU A 62 -1.50 -28.37 -7.02
C GLU A 62 -0.46 -28.28 -5.88
N ARG A 63 0.75 -27.78 -6.15
CA ARG A 63 1.74 -27.49 -5.10
C ARG A 63 1.52 -26.16 -4.39
N ALA A 64 0.96 -25.18 -5.10
CA ALA A 64 0.66 -23.84 -4.58
C ALA A 64 -0.61 -23.80 -3.71
N ASN A 65 -1.53 -24.77 -3.85
CA ASN A 65 -2.75 -24.89 -3.07
C ASN A 65 -2.55 -25.66 -1.74
N ARG A 66 -1.49 -25.34 -0.98
CA ARG A 66 -1.60 -25.51 0.47
C ARG A 66 -2.52 -24.37 0.92
N ASN A 67 -3.82 -24.63 1.03
CA ASN A 67 -4.80 -23.67 1.55
C ASN A 67 -4.40 -23.31 2.98
N ILE A 68 -3.60 -22.25 3.12
CA ILE A 68 -3.30 -21.63 4.41
C ILE A 68 -4.54 -20.82 4.76
N ASP A 69 -5.33 -21.36 5.69
CA ASP A 69 -6.50 -20.71 6.24
C ASP A 69 -6.08 -19.84 7.44
N ILE A 70 -6.13 -18.51 7.25
CA ILE A 70 -5.87 -17.51 8.29
C ILE A 70 -7.13 -16.66 8.40
N PRO A 71 -7.74 -16.56 9.61
CA PRO A 71 -8.89 -15.71 9.82
C PRO A 71 -8.60 -14.23 9.49
N TYR A 72 -9.50 -13.59 8.74
CA TYR A 72 -9.34 -12.19 8.28
C TYR A 72 -9.17 -11.19 9.44
N ASN A 73 -9.72 -11.48 10.62
CA ASN A 73 -9.58 -10.63 11.80
C ASN A 73 -8.16 -10.67 12.42
N MET A 74 -7.31 -11.63 12.00
CA MET A 74 -5.94 -11.77 12.49
C MET A 74 -4.93 -11.16 11.50
N ALA A 75 -5.07 -11.47 10.20
CA ALA A 75 -4.21 -10.92 9.16
C ALA A 75 -4.87 -10.98 7.78
N THR A 76 -4.42 -10.09 6.89
CA THR A 76 -4.74 -10.15 5.46
C THR A 76 -3.61 -10.88 4.73
N LYS A 77 -3.98 -11.91 3.95
CA LYS A 77 -3.03 -12.65 3.13
C LYS A 77 -2.51 -11.77 1.99
N GLY A 78 -1.19 -11.63 1.89
CA GLY A 78 -0.51 -10.98 0.77
C GLY A 78 -0.23 -11.97 -0.36
N GLU A 79 0.97 -11.88 -0.92
CA GLU A 79 1.42 -12.71 -2.03
C GLU A 79 1.82 -14.14 -1.59
N VAL A 80 1.62 -15.12 -2.48
CA VAL A 80 2.06 -16.52 -2.26
C VAL A 80 3.00 -16.93 -3.38
N PHE A 81 4.15 -17.45 -2.99
CA PHE A 81 5.17 -17.94 -3.91
C PHE A 81 5.42 -19.41 -3.65
N SER A 82 5.64 -20.18 -4.72
CA SER A 82 6.05 -21.58 -4.63
C SER A 82 7.54 -21.71 -4.90
N GLY A 83 8.27 -22.26 -3.93
CA GLY A 83 9.68 -22.59 -4.07
C GLY A 83 9.89 -23.97 -4.69
N LYS A 84 11.17 -24.36 -4.86
CA LYS A 84 11.56 -25.72 -5.27
C LYS A 84 11.52 -26.73 -4.12
N ASP A 85 11.47 -26.23 -2.89
CA ASP A 85 11.53 -26.98 -1.64
C ASP A 85 10.14 -26.99 -0.97
N ASP A 86 9.88 -28.02 -0.15
CA ASP A 86 8.65 -28.20 0.59
C ASP A 86 8.59 -27.38 1.90
N ARG A 87 9.66 -26.63 2.22
CA ARG A 87 9.70 -25.67 3.33
C ARG A 87 8.72 -24.51 3.10
N MET A 88 7.96 -24.19 4.14
CA MET A 88 7.03 -23.08 4.16
C MET A 88 7.62 -21.91 4.95
N ILE A 89 7.59 -20.72 4.36
CA ILE A 89 8.02 -19.48 5.01
C ILE A 89 6.82 -18.55 5.10
N PHE A 90 6.48 -18.15 6.32
CA PHE A 90 5.49 -17.11 6.57
C PHE A 90 6.22 -15.78 6.72
N HIS A 91 5.94 -14.83 5.83
CA HIS A 91 6.43 -13.46 5.94
C HIS A 91 5.30 -12.59 6.52
N ILE A 92 5.50 -12.08 7.73
CA ILE A 92 4.50 -11.29 8.47
C ILE A 92 4.99 -9.85 8.51
N GLN A 93 4.20 -8.93 7.96
CA GLN A 93 4.48 -7.50 8.03
C GLN A 93 3.76 -6.89 9.25
N ASP A 94 4.51 -6.11 10.02
CA ASP A 94 4.01 -5.43 11.21
C ASP A 94 3.69 -3.97 10.91
N ALA A 95 2.51 -3.52 11.33
CA ALA A 95 2.19 -2.11 11.42
C ALA A 95 2.82 -1.57 12.71
N HIS A 96 4.11 -1.22 12.64
CA HIS A 96 4.91 -0.76 13.77
C HIS A 96 4.20 0.27 14.66
N ALA A 97 4.45 0.19 15.97
CA ALA A 97 3.85 1.04 17.01
C ALA A 97 2.31 0.91 17.16
N SER A 98 1.69 -0.15 16.59
CA SER A 98 0.28 -0.47 16.82
C SER A 98 0.12 -1.63 17.82
N LEU A 99 -0.36 -1.33 19.02
CA LEU A 99 -0.60 -2.35 20.03
C LEU A 99 -1.62 -3.41 19.57
N SER A 100 -2.65 -3.00 18.84
CA SER A 100 -3.63 -3.95 18.29
C SER A 100 -2.98 -4.88 17.26
N ALA A 101 -2.07 -4.36 16.42
CA ALA A 101 -1.31 -5.20 15.48
C ALA A 101 -0.43 -6.21 16.21
N GLN A 102 0.24 -5.80 17.31
CA GLN A 102 1.03 -6.73 18.12
C GLN A 102 0.17 -7.90 18.65
N TYR A 103 -1.04 -7.62 19.18
CA TYR A 103 -1.96 -8.68 19.62
C TYR A 103 -2.43 -9.58 18.46
N SER A 104 -2.74 -9.01 17.30
CA SER A 104 -3.10 -9.78 16.10
C SER A 104 -1.96 -10.70 15.66
N ILE A 105 -0.70 -10.23 15.72
CA ILE A 105 0.48 -11.06 15.44
C ILE A 105 0.60 -12.20 16.46
N VAL A 106 0.35 -11.95 17.75
CA VAL A 106 0.35 -13.03 18.78
C VAL A 106 -0.68 -14.10 18.47
N GLU A 107 -1.89 -13.72 18.07
CA GLU A 107 -2.94 -14.68 17.67
C GLU A 107 -2.58 -15.44 16.40
N LEU A 108 -2.00 -14.75 15.42
CA LEU A 108 -1.50 -15.37 14.19
C LEU A 108 -0.40 -16.40 14.50
N LEU A 109 0.59 -16.04 15.32
CA LEU A 109 1.66 -16.96 15.72
C LEU A 109 1.11 -18.17 16.48
N ASP A 110 0.11 -17.98 17.34
CA ASP A 110 -0.57 -19.07 18.04
C ASP A 110 -1.26 -20.03 17.05
N ASN A 111 -2.03 -19.49 16.10
CA ASN A 111 -2.65 -20.28 15.03
C ASN A 111 -1.60 -21.04 14.20
N LEU A 112 -0.55 -20.36 13.76
CA LEU A 112 0.52 -20.96 12.96
C LEU A 112 1.25 -22.06 13.74
N SER A 113 1.45 -21.85 15.03
CA SER A 113 2.12 -22.81 15.90
C SER A 113 1.34 -24.10 16.11
N GLN A 114 0.01 -24.02 16.13
CA GLN A 114 -0.91 -25.14 16.32
C GLN A 114 -1.17 -25.91 15.02
N ASN A 115 -1.29 -25.20 13.89
CA ASN A 115 -1.79 -25.77 12.64
C ASN A 115 -0.69 -26.09 11.61
N TYR A 116 0.47 -25.43 11.66
CA TYR A 116 1.46 -25.49 10.57
C TYR A 116 2.87 -25.89 11.03
N ASN A 117 2.98 -26.52 12.20
CA ASN A 117 4.24 -26.92 12.84
C ASN A 117 5.34 -25.84 12.75
N LEU A 118 5.06 -24.67 13.34
CA LEU A 118 6.04 -23.59 13.39
C LEU A 118 7.26 -23.98 14.23
N ASP A 119 8.42 -24.10 13.57
CA ASP A 119 9.68 -24.57 14.17
C ASP A 119 10.69 -23.45 14.47
N LEU A 120 10.51 -22.26 13.89
CA LEU A 120 11.42 -21.12 14.03
C LEU A 120 10.67 -19.80 13.85
N ILE A 121 11.00 -18.80 14.66
CA ILE A 121 10.57 -17.42 14.47
C ILE A 121 11.81 -16.54 14.26
N ALA A 122 11.84 -15.82 13.14
CA ALA A 122 12.88 -14.88 12.78
C ALA A 122 12.35 -13.44 12.88
N LEU A 123 13.05 -12.56 13.60
CA LEU A 123 12.57 -11.20 13.94
C LEU A 123 13.49 -10.11 13.38
N GLU A 124 12.89 -9.08 12.79
CA GLU A 124 13.54 -7.82 12.41
C GLU A 124 13.77 -6.91 13.64
N GLY A 125 14.88 -6.16 13.67
CA GLY A 125 15.18 -5.23 14.77
C GLY A 125 15.91 -5.88 15.97
N ALA A 126 16.22 -7.17 15.90
CA ALA A 126 17.11 -7.86 16.84
C ALA A 126 18.14 -8.69 16.08
N SER A 127 19.25 -9.06 16.73
CA SER A 127 20.30 -9.90 16.14
C SER A 127 20.66 -11.08 17.06
N GLY A 128 20.75 -12.28 16.50
CA GLY A 128 21.17 -13.48 17.22
C GLY A 128 20.05 -14.14 18.02
N TYR A 129 20.39 -15.07 18.90
CA TYR A 129 19.41 -15.79 19.71
C TYR A 129 18.73 -14.85 20.72
N ILE A 130 17.39 -14.89 20.78
CA ILE A 130 16.59 -14.07 21.69
C ILE A 130 16.15 -14.96 22.86
N ASP A 131 16.72 -14.71 24.04
CA ASP A 131 16.38 -15.44 25.25
C ASP A 131 15.23 -14.76 26.02
N THR A 132 14.11 -15.47 26.14
CA THR A 132 12.92 -15.03 26.90
C THR A 132 12.76 -15.78 28.22
N SER A 133 13.72 -16.64 28.60
CA SER A 133 13.66 -17.54 29.76
C SER A 133 13.41 -16.81 31.07
N ILE A 134 13.98 -15.62 31.25
CA ILE A 134 13.85 -14.79 32.46
C ILE A 134 12.38 -14.52 32.79
N LEU A 135 11.57 -14.19 31.78
CA LEU A 135 10.13 -13.98 31.97
C LEU A 135 9.36 -15.30 31.87
N LYS A 136 9.73 -16.18 30.94
CA LYS A 136 9.00 -17.43 30.69
C LYS A 136 8.98 -18.38 31.88
N THR A 137 10.08 -18.45 32.63
CA THR A 137 10.26 -19.34 33.79
C THR A 137 9.66 -18.79 35.09
N PHE A 138 9.06 -17.60 35.06
CA PHE A 138 8.45 -17.02 36.24
C PHE A 138 7.24 -17.87 36.71
N PRO A 139 7.18 -18.26 37.99
CA PRO A 139 6.26 -19.30 38.46
C PRO A 139 4.80 -18.86 38.54
N ASP A 140 4.54 -17.56 38.75
CA ASP A 140 3.18 -17.04 38.81
C ASP A 140 2.72 -16.57 37.42
N GLU A 141 1.80 -17.33 36.82
CA GLU A 141 1.26 -17.08 35.48
C GLU A 141 0.60 -15.70 35.34
N LYS A 142 -0.06 -15.22 36.40
CA LYS A 142 -0.78 -13.94 36.37
C LYS A 142 0.21 -12.77 36.35
N ILE A 143 1.24 -12.83 37.19
CA ILE A 143 2.31 -11.82 37.22
C ILE A 143 3.13 -11.87 35.93
N LYS A 144 3.46 -13.07 35.44
CA LYS A 144 4.19 -13.26 34.18
C LYS A 144 3.46 -12.61 33.01
N LYS A 145 2.19 -12.96 32.79
CA LYS A 145 1.37 -12.40 31.71
C LYS A 145 1.18 -10.90 31.87
N GLY A 146 0.84 -10.42 33.07
CA GLY A 146 0.64 -8.99 33.33
C GLY A 146 1.90 -8.16 33.07
N THR A 147 3.08 -8.69 33.42
CA THR A 147 4.37 -8.04 33.15
C THR A 147 4.67 -8.01 31.65
N ALA A 148 4.48 -9.12 30.94
CA ALA A 148 4.68 -9.17 29.50
C ALA A 148 3.74 -8.20 28.76
N GLU A 149 2.47 -8.11 29.17
CA GLU A 149 1.49 -7.17 28.59
C GLU A 149 1.90 -5.72 28.82
N TYR A 150 2.38 -5.40 30.02
CA TYR A 150 2.90 -4.07 30.33
C TYR A 150 4.12 -3.73 29.45
N LEU A 151 5.09 -4.63 29.33
CA LEU A 151 6.29 -4.40 28.51
C LEU A 151 5.95 -4.23 27.02
N MET A 152 4.97 -4.98 26.51
CA MET A 152 4.51 -4.84 25.13
C MET A 152 3.79 -3.50 24.89
N LYS A 153 2.96 -3.05 25.85
CA LYS A 153 2.32 -1.73 25.80
C LYS A 153 3.32 -0.58 25.79
N GLU A 154 4.41 -0.72 26.53
CA GLU A 154 5.51 0.27 26.57
C GLU A 154 6.48 0.15 25.38
N GLY A 155 6.24 -0.78 24.43
CA GLY A 155 7.12 -1.00 23.27
C GLY A 155 8.50 -1.56 23.62
N ARG A 156 8.65 -2.17 24.82
CA ARG A 156 9.90 -2.78 25.29
C ARG A 156 10.01 -4.27 24.97
N LEU A 157 8.95 -4.85 24.44
CA LEU A 157 8.79 -6.27 24.15
C LEU A 157 7.89 -6.41 22.93
N GLY A 158 8.31 -7.15 21.90
CA GLY A 158 7.53 -7.37 20.69
C GLY A 158 6.52 -8.52 20.81
N ALA A 159 5.59 -8.61 19.84
CA ALA A 159 4.60 -9.69 19.76
C ALA A 159 5.22 -11.09 19.80
N THR A 160 6.39 -11.26 19.18
CA THR A 160 7.13 -12.52 19.14
C THR A 160 7.64 -12.94 20.51
N GLU A 161 8.25 -12.02 21.26
CA GLU A 161 8.70 -12.31 22.63
C GLU A 161 7.51 -12.50 23.56
N PHE A 162 6.42 -11.74 23.36
CA PHE A 162 5.19 -11.90 24.14
C PHE A 162 4.60 -13.29 23.95
N PHE A 163 4.51 -13.73 22.69
CA PHE A 163 4.09 -15.07 22.32
C PHE A 163 4.97 -16.12 23.00
N SER A 164 6.30 -15.98 22.94
CA SER A 164 7.23 -16.90 23.58
C SER A 164 7.05 -17.01 25.10
N VAL A 165 6.80 -15.88 25.77
CA VAL A 165 6.63 -15.82 27.24
C VAL A 165 5.29 -16.39 27.69
N THR A 166 4.22 -16.14 26.93
CA THR A 166 2.84 -16.40 27.36
C THR A 166 2.23 -17.69 26.82
N ARG A 167 2.84 -18.31 25.80
CA ARG A 167 2.37 -19.58 25.21
C ARG A 167 3.28 -20.74 25.61
N GLU A 168 2.70 -21.94 25.68
CA GLU A 168 3.40 -23.14 26.15
C GLU A 168 4.45 -23.64 25.16
N LYS A 169 4.22 -23.47 23.85
CA LYS A 169 5.13 -23.99 22.83
C LYS A 169 6.48 -23.28 22.87
N ASN A 170 7.56 -24.05 22.94
CA ASN A 170 8.94 -23.54 22.88
C ASN A 170 9.40 -23.50 21.44
N ILE A 171 9.25 -22.34 20.80
CA ILE A 171 9.75 -22.09 19.45
C ILE A 171 10.99 -21.20 19.57
N PRO A 172 12.14 -21.55 18.99
CA PRO A 172 13.32 -20.71 19.02
C PRO A 172 13.09 -19.38 18.31
N LEU A 173 13.62 -18.30 18.91
CA LEU A 173 13.54 -16.94 18.40
C LEU A 173 14.94 -16.48 18.00
N TYR A 174 15.08 -16.00 16.77
CA TYR A 174 16.33 -15.45 16.26
C TYR A 174 16.09 -14.08 15.63
N GLY A 175 16.85 -13.10 16.10
CA GLY A 175 16.99 -11.83 15.42
C GLY A 175 17.82 -12.00 14.14
N ILE A 176 17.29 -11.52 13.02
CA ILE A 176 17.93 -11.61 11.70
C ILE A 176 18.50 -10.27 11.21
N GLU A 177 18.53 -9.26 12.08
CA GLU A 177 19.10 -7.96 11.76
C GLU A 177 20.61 -8.03 11.52
N ASN A 178 21.09 -7.28 10.53
CA ASN A 178 22.51 -7.06 10.35
C ASN A 178 22.94 -5.86 11.19
N ASN A 179 23.54 -6.13 12.35
CA ASN A 179 23.92 -5.07 13.29
C ASN A 179 24.90 -4.05 12.69
N GLU A 180 25.81 -4.45 11.80
CA GLU A 180 26.72 -3.50 11.13
C GLU A 180 25.94 -2.54 10.23
N LEU A 181 24.99 -3.07 9.46
CA LEU A 181 24.13 -2.28 8.59
C LEU A 181 23.21 -1.36 9.38
N TYR A 182 22.63 -1.87 10.48
CA TYR A 182 21.80 -1.10 11.39
C TYR A 182 22.57 0.09 11.98
N GLN A 183 23.76 -0.15 12.54
CA GLN A 183 24.58 0.92 13.13
C GLN A 183 25.00 1.96 12.10
N LYS A 184 25.33 1.51 10.87
CA LYS A 184 25.61 2.42 9.76
C LYS A 184 24.39 3.29 9.43
N ASN A 185 23.20 2.69 9.33
CA ASN A 185 21.96 3.41 9.06
C ASN A 185 21.63 4.44 10.16
N VAL A 186 21.89 4.10 11.43
CA VAL A 186 21.73 5.04 12.56
C VAL A 186 22.67 6.23 12.42
N GLN A 187 23.94 6.00 12.06
CA GLN A 187 24.91 7.08 11.85
C GLN A 187 24.50 7.98 10.68
N ASP A 188 24.10 7.39 9.55
CA ASP A 188 23.63 8.11 8.38
C ASP A 188 22.38 8.96 8.72
N PHE A 189 21.45 8.40 9.50
CA PHE A 189 20.29 9.12 10.00
C PHE A 189 20.67 10.32 10.87
N CYS A 190 21.59 10.17 11.82
CA CYS A 190 22.07 11.27 12.66
C CYS A 190 22.66 12.41 11.81
N VAL A 191 23.52 12.09 10.85
CA VAL A 191 24.13 13.06 9.92
C VAL A 191 23.06 13.80 9.10
N VAL A 192 22.03 13.08 8.64
CA VAL A 192 20.91 13.67 7.90
C VAL A 192 20.11 14.60 8.80
N VAL A 193 19.80 14.20 10.04
CA VAL A 193 19.04 15.00 11.00
C VAL A 193 19.77 16.30 11.36
N GLU A 194 21.07 16.24 11.64
CA GLU A 194 21.90 17.42 11.95
C GLU A 194 21.89 18.46 10.82
N THR A 195 21.88 17.99 9.57
CA THR A 195 21.91 18.85 8.39
C THR A 195 20.53 19.17 7.82
N ARG A 196 19.46 18.59 8.39
CA ARG A 196 18.10 18.63 7.84
C ARG A 196 17.59 20.05 7.67
N ALA A 197 17.68 20.89 8.70
CA ALA A 197 17.15 22.26 8.67
C ALA A 197 17.79 23.08 7.55
N LYS A 198 19.12 23.04 7.43
CA LYS A 198 19.87 23.74 6.38
C LYS A 198 19.54 23.21 4.98
N LYS A 199 19.41 21.89 4.82
CA LYS A 199 19.04 21.26 3.55
C LYS A 199 17.62 21.65 3.12
N LEU A 200 16.67 21.67 4.06
CA LEU A 200 15.31 22.13 3.78
C LEU A 200 15.29 23.61 3.36
N GLU A 201 16.02 24.48 4.06
CA GLU A 201 16.14 25.90 3.66
C GLU A 201 16.71 26.05 2.23
N MET A 202 17.71 25.24 1.86
CA MET A 202 18.27 25.23 0.51
C MET A 202 17.24 24.75 -0.53
N ILE A 203 16.48 23.69 -0.22
CA ILE A 203 15.42 23.19 -1.09
C ILE A 203 14.33 24.25 -1.28
N ASP A 204 13.90 24.90 -0.20
CA ASP A 204 12.87 25.94 -0.27
C ASP A 204 13.33 27.14 -1.11
N LYS A 205 14.60 27.54 -1.00
CA LYS A 205 15.19 28.58 -1.86
C LYS A 205 15.20 28.17 -3.33
N LEU A 206 15.59 26.92 -3.63
CA LEU A 206 15.60 26.40 -5.00
C LEU A 206 14.18 26.33 -5.58
N LEU A 207 13.21 25.84 -4.80
CA LEU A 207 11.80 25.81 -5.19
C LEU A 207 11.25 27.23 -5.44
N GLY A 208 11.61 28.20 -4.61
CA GLY A 208 11.25 29.60 -4.82
C GLY A 208 11.84 30.21 -6.11
N GLN A 209 13.08 29.85 -6.43
CA GLN A 209 13.72 30.25 -7.70
C GLN A 209 13.05 29.60 -8.91
N LEU A 210 12.73 28.30 -8.83
CA LEU A 210 12.00 27.59 -9.88
C LEU A 210 10.62 28.21 -10.11
N LYS A 211 9.86 28.49 -9.04
CA LYS A 211 8.56 29.15 -9.15
C LYS A 211 8.64 30.52 -9.82
N SER A 212 9.67 31.30 -9.51
CA SER A 212 9.93 32.60 -10.16
C SER A 212 10.27 32.48 -11.66
N LEU A 213 10.78 31.33 -12.09
CA LEU A 213 11.03 31.03 -13.50
C LEU A 213 9.78 30.51 -14.19
N GLU A 214 8.98 29.68 -13.52
CA GLU A 214 7.68 29.21 -14.02
C GLU A 214 6.80 30.40 -14.42
N GLU A 215 6.69 31.43 -13.58
CA GLU A 215 5.92 32.65 -13.87
C GLU A 215 6.38 33.40 -15.15
N LYS A 216 7.62 33.21 -15.57
CA LYS A 216 8.20 33.88 -16.75
C LYS A 216 8.16 33.03 -18.02
N ILE A 217 8.18 31.71 -17.86
CA ILE A 217 8.34 30.75 -18.96
C ILE A 217 7.01 30.10 -19.33
N TYR A 218 6.16 29.81 -18.33
CA TYR A 218 4.91 29.10 -18.57
C TYR A 218 3.87 30.03 -19.19
N SER A 219 3.10 29.50 -20.13
CA SER A 219 1.85 30.12 -20.53
C SER A 219 0.86 30.08 -19.35
N GLU A 220 -0.17 30.93 -19.38
CA GLU A 220 -1.23 30.94 -18.38
C GLU A 220 -1.85 29.55 -18.18
N GLU A 221 -2.06 28.82 -19.28
CA GLU A 221 -2.59 27.46 -19.25
C GLU A 221 -1.64 26.46 -18.58
N LEU A 222 -0.35 26.49 -18.94
CA LEU A 222 0.65 25.61 -18.34
C LEU A 222 0.88 25.92 -16.86
N ALA A 223 0.83 27.20 -16.48
CA ALA A 223 0.87 27.63 -15.09
C ALA A 223 -0.33 27.09 -14.30
N GLY A 224 -1.53 27.12 -14.88
CA GLY A 224 -2.73 26.52 -14.29
C GLY A 224 -2.61 25.00 -14.11
N PHE A 225 -2.12 24.30 -15.13
CA PHE A 225 -1.87 22.85 -15.06
C PHE A 225 -0.87 22.49 -13.97
N ASN A 226 0.29 23.17 -13.96
CA ASN A 226 1.35 22.93 -12.97
C ASN A 226 0.87 23.21 -11.54
N LYS A 227 0.10 24.28 -11.35
CA LYS A 227 -0.51 24.60 -10.05
C LYS A 227 -1.43 23.46 -9.58
N THR A 228 -2.26 22.93 -10.47
CA THR A 228 -3.17 21.82 -10.15
C THR A 228 -2.40 20.54 -9.77
N ALA A 229 -1.27 20.28 -10.41
CA ALA A 229 -0.38 19.18 -10.05
C ALA A 229 0.23 19.36 -8.64
N TRP A 230 0.67 20.57 -8.29
CA TRP A 230 1.16 20.89 -6.95
C TRP A 230 0.06 20.80 -5.89
N ASP A 231 -1.13 21.34 -6.16
CA ASP A 231 -2.26 21.27 -5.23
C ASP A 231 -2.67 19.81 -4.96
N HIS A 232 -2.56 18.92 -5.95
CA HIS A 232 -2.80 17.49 -5.76
C HIS A 232 -1.71 16.84 -4.90
N LYS A 233 -0.43 17.12 -5.19
CA LYS A 233 0.72 16.59 -4.44
C LYS A 233 0.68 17.02 -2.97
N GLU A 234 0.21 18.23 -2.70
CA GLU A 234 0.02 18.78 -1.35
C GLU A 234 -1.33 18.38 -0.72
N LYS A 235 -2.10 17.49 -1.37
CA LYS A 235 -3.39 16.97 -0.91
C LYS A 235 -4.46 18.05 -0.68
N LYS A 236 -4.36 19.19 -1.38
CA LYS A 236 -5.34 20.29 -1.35
C LYS A 236 -6.54 20.03 -2.26
N ILE A 237 -6.35 19.24 -3.30
CA ILE A 237 -7.42 18.79 -4.20
C ILE A 237 -7.48 17.26 -4.23
N THR A 238 -8.65 16.72 -4.58
CA THR A 238 -8.84 15.28 -4.69
C THR A 238 -8.16 14.73 -5.95
N PHE A 239 -7.89 13.42 -5.93
CA PHE A 239 -7.41 12.68 -7.08
C PHE A 239 -8.30 12.86 -8.31
N SER A 240 -9.62 12.72 -8.16
CA SER A 240 -10.58 12.92 -9.24
C SER A 240 -10.49 14.33 -9.82
N LYS A 241 -10.33 15.35 -8.96
CA LYS A 241 -10.23 16.74 -9.43
C LYS A 241 -8.97 17.01 -10.24
N TYR A 242 -7.85 16.41 -9.84
CA TYR A 242 -6.60 16.48 -10.60
C TYR A 242 -6.76 15.82 -11.98
N TRP A 243 -7.31 14.61 -12.03
CA TRP A 243 -7.48 13.88 -13.29
C TRP A 243 -8.53 14.48 -14.22
N GLU A 244 -9.55 15.15 -13.69
CA GLU A 244 -10.43 16.01 -14.51
C GLU A 244 -9.65 17.10 -15.24
N ASN A 245 -8.70 17.75 -14.55
CA ASN A 245 -7.86 18.77 -15.16
C ASN A 245 -6.96 18.14 -16.24
N VAL A 246 -6.30 17.02 -15.96
CA VAL A 246 -5.50 16.28 -16.95
C VAL A 246 -6.34 15.90 -18.17
N HIS A 247 -7.54 15.36 -17.96
CA HIS A 247 -8.46 14.99 -19.04
C HIS A 247 -8.87 16.18 -19.91
N SER A 248 -9.08 17.36 -19.31
CA SER A 248 -9.38 18.59 -20.05
C SER A 248 -8.22 18.99 -20.98
N PHE A 249 -6.97 18.79 -20.57
CA PHE A 249 -5.79 19.05 -21.40
C PHE A 249 -5.66 18.02 -22.52
N ILE A 250 -5.86 16.74 -22.22
CA ILE A 250 -5.87 15.67 -23.24
C ILE A 250 -6.88 15.98 -24.33
N SER A 251 -8.11 16.33 -23.95
CA SER A 251 -9.19 16.67 -24.87
C SER A 251 -8.89 17.92 -25.69
N LYS A 252 -8.40 18.99 -25.04
CA LYS A 252 -8.13 20.28 -25.68
C LYS A 252 -7.00 20.20 -26.70
N TYR A 253 -5.94 19.46 -26.38
CA TYR A 253 -4.75 19.33 -27.23
C TYR A 253 -4.77 18.08 -28.11
N ASN A 254 -5.87 17.31 -28.07
CA ASN A 254 -6.06 16.06 -28.82
C ASN A 254 -4.87 15.09 -28.64
N VAL A 255 -4.44 14.92 -27.39
CA VAL A 255 -3.30 14.06 -27.06
C VAL A 255 -3.71 12.61 -27.24
N ASP A 256 -3.00 11.89 -28.12
CA ASP A 256 -3.22 10.45 -28.29
C ASP A 256 -2.74 9.67 -27.06
N ILE A 257 -3.71 9.28 -26.23
CA ILE A 257 -3.46 8.48 -25.02
C ILE A 257 -3.60 6.97 -25.25
N THR A 258 -3.91 6.51 -26.47
CA THR A 258 -4.19 5.09 -26.75
C THR A 258 -3.00 4.19 -26.45
N LYS A 259 -1.77 4.73 -26.51
CA LYS A 259 -0.53 4.04 -26.15
C LYS A 259 -0.35 3.87 -24.65
N TYR A 260 -1.09 4.62 -23.83
CA TYR A 260 -1.06 4.59 -22.37
C TYR A 260 -2.33 3.93 -21.86
N ILE A 261 -2.34 2.60 -21.86
CA ILE A 261 -3.52 1.79 -21.54
C ILE A 261 -4.11 2.12 -20.17
N GLU A 262 -3.26 2.30 -19.15
CA GLU A 262 -3.73 2.57 -17.79
C GLU A 262 -4.31 3.98 -17.65
N VAL A 263 -3.76 4.97 -18.36
CA VAL A 263 -4.33 6.33 -18.41
C VAL A 263 -5.69 6.30 -19.10
N THR A 264 -5.80 5.57 -20.20
CA THR A 264 -7.07 5.42 -20.93
C THR A 264 -8.13 4.76 -20.06
N ARG A 265 -7.79 3.68 -19.34
CA ARG A 265 -8.69 3.01 -18.40
C ARG A 265 -9.10 3.92 -17.25
N LEU A 266 -8.15 4.64 -16.66
CA LEU A 266 -8.41 5.52 -15.53
C LEU A 266 -9.38 6.65 -15.92
N ILE A 267 -9.15 7.28 -17.06
CA ILE A 267 -10.05 8.33 -17.57
C ILE A 267 -11.43 7.75 -17.85
N GLY A 268 -11.51 6.57 -18.47
CA GLY A 268 -12.78 5.86 -18.67
C GLY A 268 -13.51 5.59 -17.35
N LEU A 269 -12.80 5.07 -16.34
CA LEU A 269 -13.34 4.80 -15.01
C LEU A 269 -13.90 6.07 -14.35
N ILE A 270 -13.18 7.18 -14.42
CA ILE A 270 -13.62 8.47 -13.85
C ILE A 270 -14.89 8.97 -14.55
N GLU A 271 -14.98 8.82 -15.87
CA GLU A 271 -16.19 9.20 -16.62
C GLU A 271 -17.37 8.26 -16.34
N ASP A 272 -17.12 6.96 -16.17
CA ASP A 272 -18.15 6.00 -15.78
C ASP A 272 -18.64 6.27 -14.35
N GLU A 273 -17.73 6.59 -13.42
CA GLU A 273 -18.07 6.96 -12.04
C GLU A 273 -19.02 8.17 -11.97
N LYS A 274 -18.81 9.18 -12.82
CA LYS A 274 -19.70 10.36 -12.90
C LYS A 274 -21.12 10.01 -13.35
N ARG A 275 -21.32 8.88 -14.03
CA ARG A 275 -22.64 8.41 -14.49
C ARG A 275 -23.37 7.63 -13.40
N ILE A 276 -22.70 7.26 -12.32
CA ILE A 276 -23.30 6.50 -11.22
C ILE A 276 -24.15 7.44 -10.36
N ASP A 277 -25.43 7.09 -10.21
CA ASP A 277 -26.29 7.69 -9.19
C ASP A 277 -26.07 6.96 -7.86
N PHE A 278 -25.17 7.50 -7.04
CA PHE A 278 -24.83 6.93 -5.73
C PHE A 278 -26.01 6.89 -4.76
N ASN A 279 -26.99 7.80 -4.90
CA ASN A 279 -28.19 7.76 -4.07
C ASN A 279 -29.04 6.55 -4.43
N LYS A 280 -29.27 6.35 -5.74
CA LYS A 280 -29.99 5.18 -6.24
C LYS A 280 -29.27 3.87 -5.88
N ALA A 281 -27.96 3.79 -6.09
CA ALA A 281 -27.17 2.61 -5.72
C ALA A 281 -27.26 2.29 -4.22
N ASN A 282 -27.27 3.33 -3.36
CA ASN A 282 -27.40 3.14 -1.93
C ASN A 282 -28.81 2.66 -1.53
N THR A 283 -29.85 3.12 -2.23
CA THR A 283 -31.23 2.60 -2.06
C THR A 283 -31.33 1.15 -2.48
N GLU A 284 -30.84 0.79 -3.67
CA GLU A 284 -30.84 -0.60 -4.17
C GLU A 284 -30.09 -1.55 -3.22
N ARG A 285 -28.96 -1.09 -2.66
CA ARG A 285 -28.22 -1.84 -1.62
C ARG A 285 -29.05 -2.09 -0.38
N GLN A 286 -29.79 -1.09 0.11
CA GLN A 286 -30.65 -1.25 1.30
C GLN A 286 -31.78 -2.25 1.02
N GLU A 287 -32.38 -2.19 -0.17
CA GLU A 287 -33.40 -3.12 -0.61
C GLU A 287 -32.85 -4.55 -0.70
N LEU A 288 -31.67 -4.74 -1.29
CA LEU A 288 -31.00 -6.04 -1.36
C LEU A 288 -30.73 -6.60 0.04
N VAL A 289 -30.20 -5.79 0.96
CA VAL A 289 -29.97 -6.21 2.35
C VAL A 289 -31.28 -6.60 3.04
N ALA A 290 -32.38 -5.87 2.79
CA ALA A 290 -33.69 -6.22 3.34
C ALA A 290 -34.21 -7.56 2.79
N VAL A 291 -34.05 -7.82 1.50
CA VAL A 291 -34.42 -9.11 0.86
C VAL A 291 -33.59 -10.26 1.42
N LEU A 292 -32.28 -10.08 1.58
CA LEU A 292 -31.39 -11.09 2.15
C LEU A 292 -31.76 -11.37 3.62
N ASN A 293 -32.00 -10.33 4.43
CA ASN A 293 -32.43 -10.48 5.82
C ASN A 293 -33.72 -11.30 5.98
N ALA A 294 -34.66 -11.18 5.05
CA ALA A 294 -35.94 -11.89 5.12
C ALA A 294 -35.85 -13.38 4.77
N LYS A 295 -34.79 -13.81 4.08
CA LYS A 295 -34.67 -15.16 3.49
C LYS A 295 -33.52 -15.99 4.06
N MET A 296 -32.60 -15.37 4.80
CA MET A 296 -31.41 -16.02 5.34
C MET A 296 -31.68 -16.88 6.58
N ASN A 297 -30.85 -17.91 6.75
CA ASN A 297 -30.80 -18.64 8.01
C ASN A 297 -30.13 -17.79 9.10
N LYS A 298 -30.23 -18.21 10.36
CA LYS A 298 -29.75 -17.45 11.51
C LYS A 298 -28.24 -17.18 11.46
N THR A 299 -27.44 -18.14 10.98
CA THR A 299 -25.98 -18.05 10.93
C THR A 299 -25.53 -17.03 9.87
N ASP A 300 -26.11 -17.08 8.67
CA ASP A 300 -25.79 -16.14 7.59
C ASP A 300 -26.24 -14.71 7.93
N LEU A 301 -27.35 -14.58 8.67
CA LEU A 301 -27.84 -13.29 9.16
C LEU A 301 -26.88 -12.65 10.18
N GLU A 302 -26.36 -13.43 11.12
CA GLU A 302 -25.36 -12.98 12.09
C GLU A 302 -24.09 -12.47 11.37
N GLU A 303 -23.66 -13.16 10.32
CA GLU A 303 -22.52 -12.75 9.50
C GLU A 303 -22.81 -11.50 8.64
N LEU A 304 -23.99 -11.40 8.03
CA LEU A 304 -24.42 -10.21 7.27
C LEU A 304 -24.49 -8.97 8.17
N VAL A 305 -25.02 -9.09 9.39
CA VAL A 305 -25.06 -7.99 10.37
C VAL A 305 -23.64 -7.58 10.76
N LYS A 306 -22.77 -8.54 11.05
CA LYS A 306 -21.35 -8.28 11.36
C LYS A 306 -20.66 -7.53 10.22
N LYS A 307 -20.78 -8.01 8.97
CA LYS A 307 -20.20 -7.36 7.79
C LYS A 307 -20.78 -5.97 7.54
N SER A 308 -22.07 -5.77 7.80
CA SER A 308 -22.71 -4.46 7.69
C SER A 308 -22.20 -3.45 8.72
N VAL A 309 -21.88 -3.90 9.95
CA VAL A 309 -21.24 -3.08 10.98
C VAL A 309 -19.80 -2.76 10.58
N GLU A 310 -19.03 -3.76 10.15
CA GLU A 310 -17.66 -3.57 9.66
C GLU A 310 -17.61 -2.54 8.50
N PHE A 311 -18.59 -2.55 7.60
CA PHE A 311 -18.68 -1.57 6.52
C PHE A 311 -18.98 -0.15 7.04
N LYS A 312 -19.92 -0.01 7.99
CA LYS A 312 -20.24 1.28 8.62
C LYS A 312 -19.08 1.86 9.43
N GLU A 313 -18.25 0.99 10.00
CA GLU A 313 -17.04 1.36 10.74
C GLU A 313 -15.81 1.52 9.82
N GLU A 314 -15.99 1.48 8.49
CA GLU A 314 -14.93 1.59 7.48
C GLU A 314 -13.83 0.51 7.60
N LYS A 315 -14.11 -0.61 8.27
CA LYS A 315 -13.20 -1.76 8.42
C LYS A 315 -13.13 -2.64 7.19
N ILE A 316 -14.16 -2.59 6.34
CA ILE A 316 -14.18 -3.21 5.02
C ILE A 316 -14.51 -2.15 3.98
N SER A 317 -13.88 -2.25 2.81
CA SER A 317 -14.12 -1.32 1.71
C SER A 317 -15.56 -1.45 1.19
N ALA A 318 -16.05 -0.38 0.55
CA ALA A 318 -17.32 -0.42 -0.16
C ALA A 318 -17.32 -1.55 -1.20
N SER A 319 -16.27 -1.70 -2.01
CA SER A 319 -16.18 -2.78 -2.99
C SER A 319 -16.25 -4.18 -2.35
N GLY A 320 -15.55 -4.38 -1.23
CA GLY A 320 -15.56 -5.65 -0.50
C GLY A 320 -16.95 -5.98 0.05
N PHE A 321 -17.65 -4.99 0.60
CA PHE A 321 -19.01 -5.18 1.10
C PHE A 321 -20.01 -5.47 -0.03
N HIS A 322 -19.95 -4.74 -1.15
CA HIS A 322 -20.85 -4.97 -2.27
C HIS A 322 -20.59 -6.33 -2.94
N LEU A 323 -19.32 -6.75 -3.06
CA LEU A 323 -18.99 -8.08 -3.56
C LEU A 323 -19.53 -9.17 -2.64
N TYR A 324 -19.42 -9.00 -1.32
CA TYR A 324 -20.02 -9.90 -0.34
C TYR A 324 -21.54 -10.02 -0.53
N LEU A 325 -22.24 -8.90 -0.66
CA LEU A 325 -23.69 -8.91 -0.92
C LEU A 325 -24.04 -9.61 -2.23
N ALA A 326 -23.25 -9.39 -3.30
CA ALA A 326 -23.47 -10.04 -4.59
C ALA A 326 -23.25 -11.57 -4.52
N ILE A 327 -22.20 -12.02 -3.83
CA ILE A 327 -21.93 -13.45 -3.60
C ILE A 327 -23.09 -14.09 -2.82
N LEU A 328 -23.54 -13.44 -1.74
CA LEU A 328 -24.67 -13.92 -0.94
C LEU A 328 -25.96 -14.05 -1.77
N ALA A 329 -26.23 -13.07 -2.64
CA ALA A 329 -27.40 -13.06 -3.51
C ALA A 329 -27.36 -14.18 -4.56
N HIS A 330 -26.17 -14.68 -4.91
CA HIS A 330 -25.96 -15.78 -5.87
C HIS A 330 -25.88 -17.17 -5.22
N LEU A 331 -25.97 -17.30 -3.89
CA LEU A 331 -26.00 -18.62 -3.25
C LEU A 331 -27.29 -19.38 -3.66
N PRO A 332 -27.22 -20.72 -3.87
CA PRO A 332 -28.32 -21.53 -4.38
C PRO A 332 -29.58 -21.59 -3.50
N LEU A 333 -29.58 -20.96 -2.33
CA LEU A 333 -30.79 -20.68 -1.54
C LEU A 333 -31.76 -19.68 -2.22
N PHE A 334 -31.31 -19.00 -3.28
CA PHE A 334 -32.03 -17.88 -3.92
C PHE A 334 -32.37 -18.09 -5.41
N GLU A 335 -31.98 -19.20 -6.03
CA GLU A 335 -32.24 -19.46 -7.47
C GLU A 335 -33.70 -19.80 -7.79
N THR A 336 -34.56 -20.03 -6.80
CA THR A 336 -36.00 -20.14 -7.06
C THR A 336 -36.66 -18.75 -6.98
N GLN A 337 -36.78 -18.12 -8.15
CA GLN A 337 -37.54 -16.89 -8.46
C GLN A 337 -36.80 -15.54 -8.49
N VAL A 338 -35.74 -15.43 -9.29
CA VAL A 338 -35.44 -14.16 -9.98
C VAL A 338 -35.36 -14.44 -11.47
N GLY A 339 -36.50 -14.37 -12.15
CA GLY A 339 -36.54 -14.29 -13.59
C GLY A 339 -35.98 -12.94 -14.04
N TYR A 340 -34.99 -12.98 -14.93
CA TYR A 340 -34.56 -11.92 -15.84
C TYR A 340 -34.31 -10.53 -15.22
N PHE A 341 -33.07 -10.28 -14.81
CA PHE A 341 -32.44 -8.98 -14.97
C PHE A 341 -31.08 -9.18 -15.66
N THR A 342 -31.15 -9.46 -16.97
CA THR A 342 -30.02 -9.26 -17.89
C THR A 342 -30.39 -8.12 -18.81
N GLY A 343 -29.76 -6.97 -18.59
CA GLY A 343 -29.89 -5.80 -19.44
C GLY A 343 -29.57 -4.53 -18.66
N PHE A 344 -28.28 -4.22 -18.52
CA PHE A 344 -27.67 -2.97 -18.97
C PHE A 344 -26.15 -3.13 -19.02
#